data_AF-A0A9E2EBN2-F1
#
_entry.id   AF-A0A9E2EBN2-F1
#
_cell.length_a   1.000
_cell.length_b   1.000
_cell.length_c   1.000
_cell.angle_alpha   90.00
_cell.angle_beta   90.00
_cell.angle_gamma   90.00
#
_symmetry.space_group_name_H-M   'P 1'
#
loop_
_entity.id
_entity.type
_entity.pdbx_description
1 polymer ?
#
loop_
_entity_poly.entity_id
_entity_poly.type
_entity_poly.pdbx_seq_one_letter_code
_entity_poly.pdbx_strand_id
1 'polypeptide(L)'
;MPPTDNENSGIKDIEDLVTLSEAQLTRLIQSVDERTLAVALRTASEEVKIAVFTALPGKASDPMNNTLGMIGRISFEELEAAQKEVVERANGVLGKVG
;
A
#
# COMPACT_ATOMS: atom_id res chain seq x y z
N MET A 1 8.98 31.65 -11.46
CA MET A 1 9.69 30.36 -11.53
C MET A 1 9.03 29.46 -10.51
N PRO A 2 8.33 28.38 -10.91
CA PRO A 2 7.83 27.42 -9.94
C PRO A 2 9.04 26.72 -9.30
N PRO A 3 8.98 26.36 -8.01
CA PRO A 3 10.02 25.53 -7.41
C PRO A 3 10.03 24.18 -8.14
N THR A 4 11.07 23.93 -8.93
CA THR A 4 11.30 22.64 -9.62
C THR A 4 12.25 21.79 -8.81
N ASP A 5 11.90 21.56 -7.54
CA ASP A 5 12.55 20.58 -6.68
C ASP A 5 11.46 19.70 -6.08
N ASN A 6 10.75 18.94 -6.94
CA ASN A 6 10.16 17.69 -6.49
C ASN A 6 11.33 16.71 -6.36
N GLU A 7 12.11 16.88 -5.28
CA GLU A 7 12.98 15.84 -4.78
C GLU A 7 12.16 14.57 -4.72
N ASN A 8 12.66 13.53 -5.36
CA ASN A 8 12.08 12.20 -5.44
C ASN A 8 11.84 11.65 -4.03
N SER A 9 10.74 12.08 -3.39
CA SER A 9 10.41 11.74 -2.02
C SER A 9 9.70 10.40 -2.09
N GLY A 10 10.45 9.33 -1.89
CA GLY A 10 9.90 7.98 -1.79
C GLY A 10 8.77 7.88 -0.78
N ILE A 11 8.08 6.75 -0.79
CA ILE A 11 6.98 6.46 0.13
C ILE A 11 7.57 6.40 1.55
N LYS A 12 7.08 7.24 2.46
CA LYS A 12 7.53 7.28 3.87
C LYS A 12 6.52 6.63 4.79
N ASP A 13 5.25 6.82 4.47
CA ASP A 13 4.11 6.29 5.22
C ASP A 13 3.09 5.66 4.30
N ILE A 14 2.13 4.92 4.88
CA ILE A 14 1.04 4.28 4.12
C ILE A 14 0.16 5.32 3.39
N GLU A 15 0.07 6.54 3.92
CA GLU A 15 -0.69 7.61 3.29
C GLU A 15 -0.11 8.05 1.94
N ASP A 16 1.20 7.88 1.74
CA ASP A 16 1.86 8.25 0.48
C ASP A 16 1.50 7.29 -0.67
N LEU A 17 0.88 6.14 -0.38
CA LEU A 17 0.50 5.17 -1.42
C LEU A 17 -0.46 5.76 -2.47
N VAL A 18 -1.24 6.78 -2.12
CA VAL A 18 -2.12 7.49 -3.07
C VAL A 18 -1.35 8.17 -4.21
N THR A 19 -0.05 8.44 -4.01
CA THR A 19 0.82 9.05 -5.02
C THR A 19 1.29 8.06 -6.09
N LEU A 20 1.10 6.76 -5.87
CA LEU A 20 1.47 5.72 -6.82
C LEU A 20 0.45 5.63 -7.96
N SER A 21 0.95 5.44 -9.18
CA SER A 21 0.09 5.09 -10.32
C SER A 21 -0.54 3.71 -10.13
N GLU A 22 -1.67 3.48 -10.80
CA GLU A 22 -2.37 2.18 -10.79
C GLU A 22 -1.43 1.00 -11.10
N ALA A 23 -0.56 1.15 -12.10
CA ALA A 23 0.43 0.12 -12.46
C ALA A 23 1.47 -0.14 -11.35
N GLN A 24 1.86 0.88 -10.59
CA GLN A 24 2.76 0.72 -9.44
C GLN A 24 2.04 0.07 -8.26
N LEU A 25 0.79 0.46 -8.01
CA LEU A 25 -0.06 -0.17 -6.98
C LEU A 25 -0.30 -1.64 -7.29
N THR A 26 -0.61 -2.01 -8.53
CA THR A 26 -0.76 -3.42 -8.94
C THR A 26 0.53 -4.21 -8.68
N ARG A 27 1.71 -3.65 -8.99
CA ARG A 27 3.00 -4.30 -8.69
C ARG A 27 3.25 -4.43 -7.19
N LEU A 28 2.91 -3.41 -6.41
CA LEU A 28 3.01 -3.43 -4.95
C LEU A 28 2.16 -4.57 -4.39
N ILE A 29 0.88 -4.60 -4.76
CA ILE A 29 -0.08 -5.64 -4.34
C ILE A 29 0.45 -7.04 -4.66
N GLN A 30 1.01 -7.25 -5.86
CA GLN A 30 1.58 -8.53 -6.28
C GLN A 30 2.88 -8.91 -5.54
N SER A 31 3.52 -7.96 -4.84
CA SER A 31 4.81 -8.14 -4.16
C SER A 31 4.71 -8.33 -2.65
N VAL A 32 3.50 -8.20 -2.08
CA VAL A 32 3.21 -8.27 -0.64
C VAL A 32 2.20 -9.38 -0.38
N ASP A 33 2.34 -10.09 0.74
CA ASP A 33 1.34 -11.06 1.18
C ASP A 33 0.00 -10.37 1.48
N GLU A 34 -1.11 -11.05 1.16
CA GLU A 34 -2.46 -10.51 1.31
C GLU A 34 -2.77 -10.10 2.76
N ARG A 35 -2.31 -10.87 3.75
CA ARG A 35 -2.50 -10.56 5.17
C ARG A 35 -1.71 -9.32 5.56
N THR A 36 -0.46 -9.20 5.13
CA THR A 36 0.39 -8.03 5.41
C THR A 36 -0.23 -6.76 4.84
N LEU A 37 -0.69 -6.82 3.59
CA LEU A 37 -1.36 -5.69 2.95
C LEU A 37 -2.65 -5.30 3.69
N ALA A 38 -3.48 -6.28 4.06
CA ALA A 38 -4.72 -6.03 4.81
C ALA A 38 -4.45 -5.44 6.20
N VAL A 39 -3.43 -5.92 6.93
CA VAL A 39 -3.04 -5.37 8.23
C VAL A 39 -2.57 -3.93 8.09
N ALA A 40 -1.70 -3.64 7.12
CA ALA A 40 -1.16 -2.31 6.89
C ALA A 40 -2.26 -1.27 6.56
N LEU A 41 -3.24 -1.66 5.73
CA LEU A 41 -4.34 -0.80 5.30
C LEU A 41 -5.41 -0.57 6.36
N ARG A 42 -5.41 -1.31 7.47
CA ARG A 42 -6.46 -1.20 8.50
C ARG A 42 -6.59 0.21 9.07
N THR A 43 -5.47 0.88 9.27
CA THR A 43 -5.43 2.26 9.81
C THR A 43 -5.20 3.32 8.75
N ALA A 44 -5.14 2.92 7.47
CA ALA A 44 -5.00 3.87 6.37
C ALA A 44 -6.27 4.69 6.19
N SER A 45 -6.13 5.87 5.60
CA SER A 45 -7.28 6.66 5.15
C SER A 45 -8.13 5.90 4.12
N GLU A 46 -9.40 6.29 4.02
CA GLU A 46 -10.30 5.74 2.99
C GLU A 46 -9.80 6.03 1.58
N GLU A 47 -9.13 7.16 1.36
CA GLU A 47 -8.54 7.52 0.07
C GLU A 47 -7.46 6.52 -0.36
N VAL A 48 -6.54 6.17 0.55
CA VAL A 48 -5.51 5.15 0.30
C VAL A 48 -6.15 3.79 0.01
N LYS A 49 -7.14 3.39 0.83
CA LYS A 49 -7.86 2.13 0.63
C LYS A 49 -8.50 2.08 -0.75
N ILE A 50 -9.19 3.15 -1.16
CA ILE A 50 -9.83 3.25 -2.49
C ILE A 50 -8.79 3.14 -3.61
N ALA A 51 -7.66 3.86 -3.50
CA ALA A 51 -6.59 3.81 -4.50
C ALA A 51 -6.03 2.39 -4.66
N VAL A 52 -5.72 1.73 -3.54
CA VAL A 52 -5.20 0.35 -3.54
C VAL A 52 -6.24 -0.63 -4.06
N PHE A 53 -7.51 -0.53 -3.65
CA PHE A 53 -8.57 -1.42 -4.10
C PHE A 53 -8.90 -1.27 -5.58
N THR A 54 -8.80 -0.05 -6.12
CA THR A 54 -9.01 0.20 -7.55
C THR A 54 -7.91 -0.44 -8.41
N ALA A 55 -6.69 -0.58 -7.87
CA ALA A 55 -5.57 -1.22 -8.55
C ALA A 55 -5.57 -2.76 -8.49
N LEU A 56 -6.53 -3.38 -7.79
CA LEU A 56 -6.69 -4.83 -7.75
C LEU A 56 -7.25 -5.35 -9.08
N PRO A 57 -6.64 -6.37 -9.70
CA PRO A 57 -7.19 -6.97 -10.91
C PRO A 57 -8.45 -7.81 -10.61
N GLY A 58 -9.57 -7.50 -11.28
CA GLY A 58 -10.74 -8.39 -11.37
C GLY A 58 -11.30 -8.90 -10.03
N LYS A 59 -11.61 -10.21 -9.93
CA LYS A 59 -12.29 -10.89 -8.79
C LYS A 59 -11.65 -10.72 -7.39
N ALA A 60 -10.57 -9.95 -7.26
CA ALA A 60 -9.90 -9.61 -6.00
C ALA A 60 -10.56 -8.42 -5.25
N SER A 61 -11.49 -7.70 -5.87
CA SER A 61 -12.24 -6.60 -5.23
C SER A 61 -13.27 -7.05 -4.18
N ASP A 62 -13.80 -8.28 -4.29
CA ASP A 62 -14.69 -8.90 -3.29
C ASP A 62 -13.96 -9.38 -2.00
N PRO A 63 -12.75 -10.00 -2.06
CA PRO A 63 -12.12 -10.59 -0.87
C PRO A 63 -11.51 -9.62 0.16
N MET A 64 -10.97 -8.44 -0.18
CA MET A 64 -10.27 -7.62 0.84
C MET A 64 -11.20 -7.06 1.93
N ASN A 65 -12.47 -6.80 1.62
CA ASN A 65 -13.46 -6.39 2.63
C ASN A 65 -13.76 -7.52 3.63
N ASN A 66 -13.69 -8.78 3.18
CA ASN A 66 -13.74 -9.96 4.05
C ASN A 66 -12.42 -10.18 4.81
N THR A 67 -11.26 -9.95 4.19
CA THR A 67 -9.94 -10.12 4.82
C THR A 67 -9.74 -9.13 5.97
N LEU A 68 -10.14 -7.87 5.82
CA LEU A 68 -10.13 -6.87 6.92
C LEU A 68 -11.05 -7.27 8.08
N GLY A 69 -12.20 -7.89 7.79
CA GLY A 69 -13.12 -8.41 8.80
C GLY A 69 -12.63 -9.67 9.53
N MET A 70 -11.68 -10.41 8.96
CA MET A 70 -11.08 -11.61 9.56
C MET A 70 -9.83 -11.31 10.40
N ILE A 71 -9.27 -10.10 10.30
CA ILE A 71 -8.18 -9.66 11.17
C ILE A 71 -8.77 -9.38 12.55
N GLY A 72 -8.60 -10.35 13.45
CA GLY A 72 -8.95 -10.20 14.87
C GLY A 72 -8.05 -9.20 15.59
N ARG A 73 -7.76 -9.45 16.87
CA ARG A 73 -6.79 -8.62 17.60
C ARG A 73 -5.39 -8.85 17.02
N ILE A 74 -4.72 -7.75 16.70
CA ILE A 74 -3.30 -7.72 16.33
C ILE A 74 -2.56 -6.84 17.33
N SER A 75 -1.28 -7.10 17.54
CA SER A 75 -0.44 -6.22 18.35
C SER A 75 -0.07 -4.95 17.56
N PHE A 76 0.36 -3.91 18.28
CA PHE A 76 0.90 -2.70 17.66
C PHE A 76 2.18 -3.01 16.87
N GLU A 77 3.03 -3.90 17.37
CA GLU A 77 4.26 -4.34 16.71
C GLU A 77 3.98 -5.04 15.36
N GLU A 78 2.95 -5.89 15.29
CA GLU A 78 2.53 -6.53 14.05
C GLU A 78 2.00 -5.51 13.04
N LEU A 79 1.27 -4.50 13.52
CA LEU A 79 0.77 -3.41 12.67
C LEU A 79 1.92 -2.59 12.10
N GLU A 80 2.85 -2.13 12.93
CA GLU A 80 4.01 -1.35 12.49
C GLU A 80 4.89 -2.15 11.52
N ALA A 81 5.13 -3.43 11.80
CA ALA A 81 5.92 -4.29 10.91
C ALA A 81 5.26 -4.43 9.54
N ALA A 82 3.94 -4.64 9.49
CA ALA A 82 3.21 -4.73 8.23
C ALA A 82 3.23 -3.41 7.44
N GLN A 83 3.04 -2.28 8.12
CA GLN A 83 3.10 -0.97 7.48
C GLN A 83 4.48 -0.69 6.90
N LYS A 84 5.53 -0.97 7.67
CA LYS A 84 6.91 -0.82 7.24
C LYS A 84 7.22 -1.69 6.03
N GLU A 85 6.82 -2.96 6.04
CA GLU A 85 7.03 -3.85 4.89
C GLU A 85 6.33 -3.30 3.62
N VAL A 86 5.08 -2.85 3.74
CA VAL A 86 4.36 -2.26 2.59
C VAL A 86 5.07 -1.00 2.06
N VAL A 87 5.55 -0.11 2.94
CA VAL A 87 6.30 1.08 2.55
C VAL A 87 7.62 0.72 1.85
N GLU A 88 8.37 -0.26 2.36
CA GLU A 88 9.61 -0.74 1.73
C GLU A 88 9.34 -1.29 0.32
N ARG A 89 8.26 -2.05 0.16
CA ARG A 89 7.85 -2.65 -1.12
C ARG A 89 7.37 -1.59 -2.11
N ALA A 90 6.66 -0.58 -1.60
CA ALA A 90 6.19 0.55 -2.39
C ALA A 90 7.37 1.35 -2.97
N ASN A 91 8.42 1.58 -2.19
CA ASN A 91 9.65 2.16 -2.70
C ASN A 91 10.36 1.27 -3.74
N GLY A 92 10.27 -0.06 -3.58
CA GLY A 92 10.79 -1.01 -4.56
C GLY A 92 10.12 -0.92 -5.94
N VAL A 93 8.83 -0.55 -6.01
CA VAL A 93 8.12 -0.37 -7.29
C VAL A 93 8.33 1.01 -7.92
N LEU A 94 8.75 2.01 -7.12
CA LEU A 94 9.20 3.32 -7.61
C LEU A 94 10.56 3.21 -8.33
N GLY A 95 11.44 2.31 -7.87
CA GLY A 95 12.80 2.18 -8.35
C GLY A 95 13.23 0.75 -8.62
N LYS A 96 13.06 0.31 -9.87
CA LYS A 96 14.01 -0.55 -10.62
C LYS A 96 13.66 -0.53 -12.11
N VAL A 97 14.09 0.53 -12.79
CA VAL A 97 14.67 0.38 -14.14
C VAL A 97 16.16 0.19 -13.88
N GLY A 98 16.58 -1.06 -13.83
CA GLY A 98 17.96 -1.49 -13.61
C GLY A 98 18.06 -2.96 -13.90
#